data_AF-A0A7W6USC2-F1
#
_entry.id   AF-A0A7W6USC2-F1
#
_cell.length_a   1.000
_cell.length_b   1.000
_cell.length_c   1.000
_cell.angle_alpha   90.00
_cell.angle_beta   90.00
_cell.angle_gamma   90.00
#
_symmetry.space_group_name_H-M   'P 1'
#
loop_
_entity.id
_entity.type
_entity.pdbx_description
1 polymer ?
#
loop_
_entity_poly.entity_id
_entity_poly.type
_entity_poly.pdbx_seq_one_letter_code
_entity_poly.pdbx_strand_id
1 'polypeptide(L)' 'MISSEMPEVLGMSDRIMVMHEGRVTGFLNRDEATQIKVMELAAQ' A
#
# COMPACT_ATOMS: atom_id res chain seq x y z
N MET A 1 11.05 -7.37 -5.51
CA MET A 1 9.96 -8.14 -6.15
C MET A 1 8.96 -7.14 -6.71
N ILE A 2 8.34 -7.45 -7.84
CA ILE A 2 7.29 -6.62 -8.44
C ILE A 2 6.09 -7.55 -8.63
N SER A 3 4.94 -7.18 -8.09
CA SER A 3 3.67 -7.88 -8.27
C SER A 3 2.55 -6.86 -8.50
N SER A 4 1.57 -7.24 -9.30
CA SER A 4 0.34 -6.49 -9.55
C SER A 4 -0.82 -6.96 -8.68
N GLU A 5 -0.67 -8.09 -7.99
CA GLU A 5 -1.72 -8.67 -7.15
C GLU A 5 -1.64 -8.08 -5.73
N MET A 6 -2.66 -7.30 -5.36
CA MET A 6 -2.73 -6.66 -4.04
C MET A 6 -2.54 -7.66 -2.87
N PRO A 7 -3.17 -8.85 -2.87
CA PRO A 7 -2.99 -9.81 -1.77
C PRO A 7 -1.54 -10.29 -1.61
N GLU A 8 -0.80 -10.44 -2.71
CA GLU A 8 0.60 -10.89 -2.68
C GLU A 8 1.50 -9.82 -2.06
N VAL A 9 1.37 -8.55 -2.51
CA VAL A 9 2.18 -7.45 -1.95
C VAL A 9 1.86 -7.19 -0.49
N LEU A 10 0.60 -7.28 -0.08
CA LEU A 10 0.20 -7.16 1.33
C LEU A 10 0.77 -8.31 2.18
N GLY A 11 0.74 -9.54 1.65
CA GLY A 11 1.26 -10.73 2.34
C GLY A 11 2.77 -10.69 2.56
N MET A 12 3.51 -10.08 1.64
CA MET A 12 4.98 -10.06 1.66
C MET A 12 5.60 -8.81 2.31
N SER A 13 4.84 -7.72 2.43
CA SER A 13 5.38 -6.45 2.91
C SER A 13 5.26 -6.27 4.42
N ASP A 14 6.33 -5.82 5.07
CA ASP A 14 6.30 -5.38 6.48
C ASP A 14 5.85 -3.93 6.63
N ARG A 15 6.16 -3.10 5.63
CA ARG A 15 5.79 -1.68 5.56
C ARG A 15 5.51 -1.29 4.12
N ILE A 16 4.44 -0.53 3.93
CA ILE A 16 3.94 -0.11 2.62
C ILE A 16 3.96 1.41 2.55
N MET A 17 4.53 1.95 1.48
CA MET A 17 4.43 3.36 1.11
C MET A 17 3.48 3.47 -0.07
N VAL A 18 2.47 4.34 0.04
CA VAL A 18 1.51 4.61 -1.04
C VAL A 18 1.89 5.92 -1.71
N MET A 19 1.86 5.93 -3.04
CA MET A 19 2.12 7.11 -3.85
C MET A 19 0.95 7.38 -4.79
N HIS A 20 0.60 8.65 -4.96
CA HIS A 20 -0.35 9.15 -5.95
C HIS A 20 0.22 10.41 -6.61
N GLU A 21 0.15 10.50 -7.93
CA GLU A 21 0.66 11.65 -8.71
C GLU A 21 2.08 12.12 -8.34
N GLY A 22 3.00 11.18 -8.12
CA GLY A 22 4.39 11.48 -7.78
C GLY A 22 4.60 12.00 -6.35
N ARG A 23 3.56 11.98 -5.51
CA ARG A 23 3.63 12.32 -4.08
C ARG A 23 3.41 11.09 -3.22
N VAL A 24 4.05 11.05 -2.06
CA VAL A 24 3.76 10.06 -1.04
C VAL A 24 2.49 10.49 -0.31
N THR A 25 1.46 9.66 -0.35
CA THR A 25 0.17 9.93 0.31
C THR A 25 0.11 9.31 1.70
N GLY A 26 0.89 8.26 1.96
CA GLY A 26 1.01 7.73 3.31
C GLY A 26 1.89 6.49 3.43
N PHE A 27 1.99 6.03 4.68
CA PHE A 27 2.67 4.80 5.04
C PHE A 27 1.73 3.93 5.88
N LEU A 28 1.78 2.62 5.66
CA LEU A 28 1.05 1.62 6.43
C LEU A 28 2.05 0.59 6.96
N ASN A 29 1.94 0.25 8.24
CA ASN A 29 2.62 -0.91 8.79
C ASN A 29 1.80 -2.18 8.49
N ARG A 30 2.41 -3.36 8.63
CA ARG A 30 1.80 -4.65 8.28
C ARG A 30 0.43 -4.90 8.92
N ASP A 31 0.25 -4.50 10.16
CA ASP A 31 -0.99 -4.60 10.93
C ASP A 31 -2.10 -3.68 10.41
N GLU A 32 -1.73 -2.59 9.73
CA GLU A 32 -2.64 -1.62 9.15
C GLU A 32 -2.85 -1.81 7.64
N ALA A 33 -2.01 -2.61 7.00
CA ALA A 33 -1.94 -2.79 5.56
C ALA A 33 -3.12 -3.62 5.03
N THR A 34 -4.30 -3.01 4.96
CA THR A 34 -5.49 -3.58 4.31
C THR A 34 -5.64 -3.01 2.90
N GLN A 35 -6.28 -3.77 2.01
CA GLN A 35 -6.60 -3.29 0.66
C GLN A 35 -7.39 -1.97 0.70
N ILE A 36 -8.36 -1.84 1.62
CA ILE A 36 -9.16 -0.63 1.76
C ILE A 36 -8.28 0.58 2.11
N LYS A 37 -7.42 0.46 3.15
CA LYS A 37 -6.54 1.57 3.57
C LYS A 37 -5.54 1.97 2.48
N VAL A 38 -5.03 1.01 1.70
CA VAL A 38 -4.17 1.30 0.55
C VAL A 38 -4.93 2.10 -0.51
N MET A 39 -6.16 1.68 -0.84
CA MET A 39 -6.99 2.38 -1.83
C MET A 39 -7.40 3.79 -1.37
N GLU A 40 -7.69 3.96 -0.07
CA GLU A 40 -7.97 5.27 0.52
C GLU A 40 -6.78 6.23 0.35
N LEU A 41 -5.55 5.77 0.63
CA LEU A 41 -4.33 6.57 0.42
C LEU A 41 -4.02 6.79 -1.06
N ALA A 42 -4.38 5.83 -1.93
CA ALA A 42 -4.14 5.95 -3.38
C ALA A 42 -5.15 6.86 -4.09
N ALA A 43 -6.23 7.26 -3.41
CA ALA A 43 -7.26 8.17 -3.91
C ALA A 43 -7.09 9.61 -3.39
N GLN A 44 -6.05 9.89 -2.59
CA GLN A 44 -5.71 11.21 -2.05
C GLN A 44 -4.90 12.07 -3.01
#